data_AF-A0A2J7ZHQ5-F1
#
_entry.id   AF-A0A2J7ZHQ5-F1
#
_cell.length_a   1.000
_cell.length_b   1.000
_cell.length_c   1.000
_cell.angle_alpha   90.00
_cell.angle_beta   90.00
_cell.angle_gamma   90.00
#
_symmetry.space_group_name_H-M   'P 1'
#
loop_
_entity.id
_entity.type
_entity.pdbx_description
1 polymer ?
#
loop_
_entity_poly.entity_id
_entity_poly.type
_entity_poly.pdbx_seq_one_letter_code
_entity_poly.pdbx_strand_id
1 'polypeptide(L)'
;MHNFMLYPMRLNAKRGTLPMTEAIRIGHETQALGRASGDSMAVQKAADLDRHCITYRGHFVPSKKSRGKLARSVGYVMMAHPELADVIHERVLDVHTLLWWHHTHPISPWEVALDSMIHSAQGRHNTLVNTPESIWDAVAPLNIT
;
A
#
# COMPACT_ATOMS: atom_id res chain seq x y z
N MET A 1 11.04 10.42 3.69
CA MET A 1 10.38 10.60 2.38
C MET A 1 9.85 9.30 1.80
N HIS A 2 10.40 8.14 2.18
CA HIS A 2 9.96 6.80 1.74
C HIS A 2 8.46 6.47 1.92
N ASN A 3 7.75 7.19 2.79
CA ASN A 3 6.30 7.02 3.04
C ASN A 3 5.41 8.14 2.45
N PHE A 4 5.96 9.07 1.66
CA PHE A 4 5.16 10.08 0.97
C PHE A 4 4.95 9.70 -0.50
N MET A 5 3.70 9.81 -0.96
CA MET A 5 3.33 9.51 -2.34
C MET A 5 2.43 10.60 -2.90
N LEU A 6 2.69 10.98 -4.15
CA LEU A 6 1.82 11.89 -4.88
C LEU A 6 0.54 11.15 -5.28
N TYR A 7 -0.60 11.70 -4.88
CA TYR A 7 -1.91 11.14 -5.18
C TYR A 7 -2.90 12.26 -5.55
N PRO A 8 -3.86 12.02 -6.46
CA PRO A 8 -4.93 12.96 -6.72
C PRO A 8 -5.66 13.32 -5.42
N MET A 9 -5.80 14.62 -5.14
CA MET A 9 -6.34 15.14 -3.88
C MET A 9 -7.67 14.49 -3.50
N ARG A 10 -8.58 14.32 -4.46
CA ARG A 10 -9.89 13.71 -4.23
C ARG A 10 -9.80 12.23 -3.85
N LEU A 11 -8.87 11.49 -4.45
CA LEU A 11 -8.62 10.10 -4.06
C LEU A 11 -7.99 10.02 -2.66
N ASN A 12 -7.07 10.94 -2.34
CA ASN A 12 -6.50 11.04 -0.99
C ASN A 12 -7.60 11.31 0.05
N ALA A 13 -8.53 12.22 -0.24
CA ALA A 13 -9.67 12.51 0.62
C ALA A 13 -10.61 11.31 0.80
N LYS A 14 -10.88 10.55 -0.28
CA LYS A 14 -11.69 9.32 -0.22
C LYS A 14 -11.02 8.20 0.56
N ARG A 15 -9.69 8.05 0.42
CA ARG A 15 -8.91 7.10 1.22
C ARG A 15 -8.95 7.48 2.69
N GLY A 16 -8.77 8.76 3.02
CA GLY A 16 -8.80 9.25 4.40
C GLY A 16 -7.93 8.41 5.33
N THR A 17 -8.55 7.83 6.34
CA THR A 17 -7.93 6.89 7.29
C THR A 17 -8.45 5.46 7.13
N LEU A 18 -9.06 5.12 5.99
CA LEU A 18 -9.56 3.77 5.75
C LEU A 18 -8.37 2.78 5.73
N PRO A 19 -8.46 1.66 6.47
CA PRO A 19 -7.48 0.59 6.38
C PRO A 19 -7.48 0.01 4.97
N MET A 20 -6.32 -0.50 4.56
CA MET A 20 -6.12 -1.13 3.27
C MET A 20 -6.30 -2.64 3.34
N THR A 21 -6.79 -3.25 2.26
CA THR A 21 -7.01 -4.70 2.19
C THR A 21 -6.91 -5.23 0.76
N GLU A 22 -6.58 -6.52 0.61
CA GLU A 22 -6.77 -7.28 -0.63
C GLU A 22 -8.12 -8.04 -0.66
N ALA A 23 -8.76 -8.23 0.50
CA ALA A 23 -9.92 -9.10 0.64
C ALA A 23 -11.21 -8.42 0.13
N ILE A 24 -11.41 -8.43 -1.18
CA ILE A 24 -12.57 -7.83 -1.83
C ILE A 24 -13.46 -8.82 -2.57
N ARG A 25 -14.75 -8.50 -2.63
CA ARG A 25 -15.74 -9.20 -3.45
C ARG A 25 -16.47 -8.17 -4.30
N ILE A 26 -16.73 -8.46 -5.57
CA ILE A 26 -17.51 -7.57 -6.43
C ILE A 26 -18.98 -7.67 -6.01
N GLY A 27 -19.60 -6.52 -5.72
CA GLY A 27 -20.97 -6.44 -5.27
C GLY A 27 -21.42 -5.00 -5.06
N HIS A 28 -22.61 -4.82 -4.47
CA HIS A 28 -23.22 -3.51 -4.22
C HIS A 28 -22.40 -2.62 -3.26
N GLU A 29 -21.57 -3.22 -2.41
CA GLU A 29 -20.70 -2.52 -1.46
C GLU A 29 -19.36 -2.11 -2.08
N THR A 30 -19.14 -2.40 -3.37
CA THR A 30 -17.85 -2.27 -4.04
C THR A 30 -17.93 -1.13 -5.04
N GLN A 31 -17.20 -0.05 -4.77
CA GLN A 31 -17.20 1.14 -5.62
C GLN A 31 -15.79 1.42 -6.11
N ALA A 32 -15.62 1.52 -7.42
CA ALA A 32 -14.40 2.06 -8.00
C ALA A 32 -14.38 3.58 -7.88
N LEU A 33 -13.18 4.15 -7.79
CA LEU A 33 -12.97 5.59 -7.76
C LEU A 33 -12.37 6.05 -9.09
N GLY A 34 -12.97 7.09 -9.67
CA GLY A 34 -12.47 7.74 -10.88
C GLY A 34 -11.06 8.27 -10.65
N ARG A 35 -10.11 7.90 -11.53
CA ARG A 35 -8.68 8.23 -11.35
C ARG A 35 -8.40 9.73 -11.23
N ALA A 36 -9.11 10.56 -11.99
CA ALA A 36 -8.95 12.01 -11.98
C ALA A 36 -9.98 12.69 -11.05
N SER A 37 -11.23 12.22 -11.07
CA SER A 37 -12.34 12.90 -10.41
C SER A 37 -12.58 12.45 -8.97
N GLY A 38 -12.09 11.28 -8.56
CA GLY A 38 -12.38 10.67 -7.26
C GLY A 38 -13.85 10.27 -7.07
N ASP A 39 -14.67 10.35 -8.12
CA ASP A 39 -16.09 10.01 -8.05
C ASP A 39 -16.27 8.50 -7.95
N SER A 40 -17.27 8.08 -7.17
CA SER A 40 -17.64 6.67 -7.06
C SER A 40 -18.33 6.19 -8.34
N MET A 41 -17.92 5.04 -8.84
CA MET A 41 -18.53 4.35 -9.97
C MET A 41 -18.72 2.87 -9.65
N ALA A 42 -19.76 2.26 -10.21
CA ALA A 42 -20.00 0.84 -10.04
C ALA A 42 -18.85 0.03 -10.66
N VAL A 43 -18.39 -0.99 -9.93
CA VAL A 43 -17.47 -1.99 -10.47
C VAL A 43 -18.26 -2.92 -11.38
N GLN A 44 -17.92 -2.96 -12.67
CA GLN A 44 -18.63 -3.80 -13.64
C GLN A 44 -17.88 -5.08 -13.98
N LYS A 45 -16.55 -5.07 -13.84
CA LYS A 45 -15.70 -6.22 -14.16
C LYS A 45 -14.48 -6.29 -13.25
N ALA A 46 -13.89 -7.47 -13.14
CA ALA A 46 -12.66 -7.69 -12.37
C ALA A 46 -11.50 -6.77 -12.81
N ALA A 47 -11.41 -6.45 -14.11
CA ALA A 47 -10.39 -5.55 -14.63
C ALA A 47 -10.48 -4.11 -14.06
N ASP A 48 -11.63 -3.71 -13.51
CA ASP A 48 -11.77 -2.40 -12.87
C ASP A 48 -11.03 -2.36 -11.52
N LEU A 49 -10.96 -3.50 -10.82
CA LEU A 49 -10.21 -3.66 -9.56
C LEU A 49 -8.71 -3.43 -9.75
N ASP A 50 -8.19 -3.82 -10.91
CA ASP A 50 -6.78 -3.64 -11.24
C ASP A 50 -6.45 -2.17 -11.56
N ARG A 51 -7.39 -1.47 -12.21
CA ARG A 51 -7.17 -0.13 -12.77
C ARG A 51 -7.49 0.98 -11.79
N HIS A 52 -8.47 0.79 -10.92
CA HIS A 52 -9.00 1.82 -10.05
C HIS A 52 -8.61 1.58 -8.61
N CYS A 53 -8.70 2.62 -7.79
CA CYS A 53 -8.85 2.41 -6.35
C CYS A 53 -10.29 2.04 -6.06
N ILE A 54 -10.49 1.21 -5.05
CA ILE A 54 -11.80 0.70 -4.67
C ILE A 54 -12.06 1.06 -3.22
N THR A 55 -13.30 1.44 -2.91
CA THR A 55 -13.81 1.42 -1.54
C THR A 55 -14.72 0.21 -1.37
N TYR A 56 -14.49 -0.56 -0.31
CA TYR A 56 -15.25 -1.78 0.00
C TYR A 56 -15.37 -1.95 1.51
N ARG A 57 -16.59 -1.97 2.05
CA ARG A 57 -16.87 -2.23 3.48
C ARG A 57 -15.94 -1.47 4.44
N GLY A 58 -15.80 -0.15 4.26
CA GLY A 58 -14.92 0.67 5.12
C GLY A 58 -13.42 0.47 4.90
N HIS A 59 -13.02 -0.24 3.83
CA HIS A 59 -11.62 -0.40 3.44
C HIS A 59 -11.33 0.32 2.12
N PHE A 60 -10.05 0.61 1.92
CA PHE A 60 -9.52 1.15 0.69
C PHE A 60 -8.62 0.13 -0.01
N VAL A 61 -8.91 -0.19 -1.26
CA VAL A 61 -8.04 -1.02 -2.09
C VAL A 61 -7.33 -0.10 -3.07
N PRO A 62 -6.01 0.03 -3.00
CA PRO A 62 -5.27 0.77 -4.00
C PRO A 62 -5.29 0.02 -5.34
N SER A 63 -5.14 0.76 -6.43
CA SER A 63 -4.95 0.16 -7.75
C SER A 63 -3.75 -0.79 -7.74
N LYS A 64 -3.79 -1.84 -8.58
CA LYS A 64 -2.77 -2.89 -8.63
C LYS A 64 -1.35 -2.35 -8.77
N LYS A 65 -1.18 -1.28 -9.56
CA LYS A 65 0.12 -0.64 -9.80
C LYS A 65 0.76 -0.02 -8.54
N SER A 66 -0.02 0.26 -7.50
CA SER A 66 0.46 0.94 -6.29
C SER A 66 0.73 -0.01 -5.12
N ARG A 67 0.23 -1.26 -5.19
CA ARG A 67 0.23 -2.22 -4.07
C ARG A 67 1.64 -2.55 -3.57
N GLY A 68 2.54 -2.93 -4.48
CA GLY A 68 3.92 -3.27 -4.10
C GLY A 68 4.66 -2.11 -3.44
N LYS A 69 4.55 -0.92 -4.02
CA LYS A 69 5.13 0.30 -3.44
C LYS A 69 4.55 0.61 -2.06
N LEU A 70 3.23 0.50 -1.90
CA LEU A 70 2.57 0.70 -0.60
C LEU A 70 3.06 -0.31 0.43
N ALA A 71 3.14 -1.60 0.07
CA ALA A 71 3.63 -2.64 0.96
C ALA A 71 5.08 -2.35 1.43
N ARG A 72 5.97 -1.98 0.51
CA ARG A 72 7.36 -1.62 0.84
C ARG A 72 7.48 -0.32 1.64
N SER A 73 6.63 0.68 1.36
CA SER A 73 6.61 1.92 2.16
C SER A 73 6.11 1.65 3.58
N VAL A 74 5.04 0.85 3.74
CA VAL A 74 4.50 0.49 5.06
C VAL A 74 5.47 -0.40 5.82
N GLY A 75 5.99 -1.45 5.20
CA GLY A 75 6.97 -2.35 5.81
C GLY A 75 8.24 -1.62 6.25
N TYR A 76 8.71 -0.63 5.47
CA TYR A 76 9.85 0.18 5.86
C TYR A 76 9.57 1.02 7.09
N VAL A 77 8.37 1.59 7.21
CA VAL A 77 7.97 2.31 8.43
C VAL A 77 7.94 1.35 9.62
N MET A 78 7.42 0.13 9.46
CA MET A 78 7.44 -0.87 10.53
C MET A 78 8.87 -1.27 10.94
N MET A 79 9.80 -1.41 10.00
CA MET A 79 11.21 -1.67 10.31
C MET A 79 11.90 -0.49 11.00
N ALA A 80 11.62 0.74 10.54
CA ALA A 80 12.23 1.95 11.07
C ALA A 80 11.64 2.36 12.44
N HIS A 81 10.39 1.96 12.70
CA HIS A 81 9.61 2.26 13.90
C HIS A 81 8.88 1.00 14.38
N PRO A 82 9.59 -0.01 14.93
CA PRO A 82 8.99 -1.27 15.39
C PRO A 82 7.89 -1.07 16.44
N GLU A 83 7.97 0.00 17.23
CA GLU A 83 6.96 0.38 18.22
C GLU A 83 5.59 0.73 17.61
N LEU A 84 5.53 0.98 16.29
CA LEU A 84 4.29 1.27 15.57
C LEU A 84 3.73 0.03 14.86
N ALA A 85 4.41 -1.13 14.91
CA ALA A 85 4.04 -2.30 14.13
C ALA A 85 2.60 -2.75 14.41
N ASP A 86 2.20 -2.87 15.69
CA ASP A 86 0.84 -3.27 16.08
C ASP A 86 -0.21 -2.28 15.54
N VAL A 87 0.05 -0.98 15.71
CA VAL A 87 -0.86 0.09 15.26
C VAL A 87 -1.02 0.06 13.74
N ILE A 88 0.06 -0.18 13.00
CA ILE A 88 0.05 -0.28 11.54
C ILE A 88 -0.73 -1.52 11.10
N HIS A 89 -0.46 -2.67 11.71
CA HIS A 89 -1.13 -3.92 11.43
C HIS A 89 -2.65 -3.81 11.62
N GLU A 90 -3.08 -3.22 12.73
CA GLU A 90 -4.50 -3.12 13.09
C GLU A 90 -5.25 -2.04 12.30
N ARG A 91 -4.60 -0.92 11.98
CA ARG A 91 -5.30 0.30 11.50
C ARG A 91 -4.96 0.72 10.09
N VAL A 92 -3.89 0.21 9.51
CA VAL A 92 -3.39 0.67 8.20
C VAL A 92 -3.41 -0.42 7.16
N LEU A 93 -2.76 -1.55 7.44
CA LEU A 93 -2.61 -2.66 6.49
C LEU A 93 -2.27 -3.93 7.26
N ASP A 94 -3.13 -4.94 7.16
CA ASP A 94 -2.88 -6.22 7.82
C ASP A 94 -1.64 -6.91 7.23
N VAL A 95 -0.99 -7.75 8.05
CA VAL A 95 0.28 -8.39 7.69
C VAL A 95 0.15 -9.32 6.49
N HIS A 96 -0.95 -10.06 6.39
CA HIS A 96 -1.15 -10.98 5.29
C HIS A 96 -1.25 -10.23 3.96
N THR A 97 -2.02 -9.13 3.93
CA THR A 97 -2.09 -8.25 2.76
C THR A 97 -0.74 -7.60 2.45
N LEU A 98 -0.01 -7.12 3.46
CA LEU A 98 1.32 -6.52 3.28
C LEU A 98 2.30 -7.50 2.62
N LEU A 99 2.42 -8.71 3.18
CA LEU A 99 3.29 -9.75 2.64
C LEU A 99 2.86 -10.18 1.24
N TRP A 100 1.55 -10.39 1.05
CA TRP A 100 0.99 -10.76 -0.25
C TRP A 100 1.33 -9.71 -1.32
N TRP A 101 1.10 -8.42 -1.04
CA TRP A 101 1.38 -7.34 -1.98
C TRP A 101 2.87 -7.21 -2.27
N HIS A 102 3.72 -7.33 -1.25
CA HIS A 102 5.17 -7.27 -1.42
C HIS A 102 5.68 -8.36 -2.37
N HIS A 103 5.21 -9.60 -2.19
CA HIS A 103 5.64 -10.73 -3.02
C HIS A 103 5.03 -10.75 -4.42
N THR A 104 3.77 -10.32 -4.57
CA THR A 104 3.06 -10.41 -5.86
C THR A 104 3.24 -9.18 -6.75
N HIS A 105 3.75 -8.07 -6.21
CA HIS A 105 3.97 -6.82 -6.95
C HIS A 105 5.45 -6.42 -6.86
N PRO A 106 6.30 -6.93 -7.78
CA PRO A 106 7.74 -6.75 -7.71
C PRO A 106 8.14 -5.27 -7.81
N ILE A 107 9.36 -4.99 -7.39
CA ILE A 107 9.95 -3.65 -7.45
C ILE A 107 10.09 -3.22 -8.91
N SER A 108 9.58 -2.04 -9.20
CA SER A 108 9.73 -1.43 -10.53
C SER A 108 11.05 -0.64 -10.64
N PRO A 109 11.63 -0.48 -11.85
CA PRO A 109 12.80 0.38 -12.04
C PRO A 109 12.60 1.83 -11.56
N TRP A 110 11.36 2.33 -11.64
CA TRP A 110 11.01 3.65 -11.12
C TRP A 110 11.13 3.74 -9.60
N GLU A 111 10.80 2.68 -8.87
CA GLU A 111 10.97 2.66 -7.42
C GLU A 111 12.44 2.68 -7.01
N VAL A 112 13.32 1.99 -7.74
CA VAL A 112 14.77 2.03 -7.52
C VAL A 112 15.33 3.43 -7.76
N ALA A 113 14.89 4.09 -8.85
CA ALA A 113 15.28 5.46 -9.15
C ALA A 113 14.79 6.44 -8.07
N LEU A 114 13.54 6.31 -7.64
CA LEU A 114 12.97 7.13 -6.58
C LEU A 114 13.69 6.92 -5.24
N ASP A 115 14.00 5.69 -4.88
CA ASP A 115 14.74 5.35 -3.66
C ASP A 115 16.14 5.99 -3.67
N SER A 116 16.85 5.93 -4.80
CA SER A 116 18.13 6.63 -4.99
C SER A 116 18.01 8.15 -4.80
N MET A 117 16.96 8.77 -5.36
CA MET A 117 16.72 10.20 -5.17
C MET A 117 16.43 10.55 -3.70
N ILE A 118 15.65 9.74 -3.01
CA ILE A 118 15.35 9.93 -1.59
C ILE A 118 16.61 9.74 -0.74
N HIS A 119 17.43 8.73 -1.05
CA HIS A 119 18.71 8.50 -0.37
C HIS A 119 19.63 9.71 -0.49
N SER A 120 19.79 10.28 -1.69
CA SER A 120 20.60 11.50 -1.88
C SER A 120 20.14 12.68 -1.02
N ALA A 121 18.85 12.74 -0.66
CA ALA A 121 18.28 13.81 0.15
C ALA A 121 18.22 13.50 1.66
N GLN A 122 18.12 12.24 2.07
CA GLN A 122 17.93 11.84 3.48
C GLN A 122 19.07 10.99 4.07
N GLY A 123 20.01 10.55 3.24
CA GLY A 123 21.12 9.67 3.61
C GLY A 123 20.73 8.22 3.90
N ARG A 124 19.48 7.80 3.63
CA ARG A 124 19.00 6.44 3.94
C ARG A 124 18.13 5.88 2.81
N HIS A 125 18.39 4.62 2.46
CA HIS A 125 17.56 3.84 1.54
C HIS A 125 16.34 3.24 2.25
N ASN A 126 15.32 2.89 1.48
CA ASN A 126 14.32 1.92 1.89
C ASN A 126 14.89 0.52 1.74
N THR A 127 15.17 -0.16 2.86
CA THR A 127 15.74 -1.51 2.88
C THR A 127 14.94 -2.49 2.02
N LEU A 128 13.60 -2.35 1.96
CA LEU A 128 12.74 -3.26 1.20
C LEU A 128 12.77 -3.04 -0.32
N VAL A 129 13.45 -2.00 -0.80
CA VAL A 129 13.75 -1.80 -2.23
C VAL A 129 15.05 -2.50 -2.61
N ASN A 130 16.05 -2.50 -1.74
CA ASN A 130 17.37 -3.09 -2.02
C ASN A 130 17.48 -4.55 -1.56
N THR A 131 16.78 -4.92 -0.50
CA THR A 131 16.82 -6.20 0.20
C THR A 131 15.37 -6.63 0.50
N PRO A 132 14.61 -7.05 -0.53
CA PRO A 132 13.17 -7.32 -0.38
C PRO A 132 12.86 -8.45 0.60
N GLU A 133 13.77 -9.39 0.79
CA GLU A 133 13.67 -10.48 1.75
C GLU A 133 13.60 -10.02 3.22
N SER A 134 14.08 -8.81 3.53
CA SER A 134 13.97 -8.20 4.86
C SER A 134 12.54 -7.83 5.26
N ILE A 135 11.53 -8.12 4.43
CA ILE A 135 10.12 -7.93 4.80
C ILE A 135 9.74 -8.70 6.07
N TRP A 136 10.42 -9.82 6.35
CA TRP A 136 10.19 -10.61 7.56
C TRP A 136 10.62 -9.87 8.83
N ASP A 137 11.66 -9.04 8.75
CA ASP A 137 12.11 -8.20 9.86
C ASP A 137 11.04 -7.15 10.21
N ALA A 138 10.26 -6.70 9.23
CA ALA A 138 9.18 -5.74 9.44
C ALA A 138 8.03 -6.31 10.28
N VAL A 139 7.78 -7.62 10.17
CA VAL A 139 6.64 -8.30 10.81
C VAL A 139 7.04 -9.11 12.04
N ALA A 140 8.33 -9.34 12.27
CA ALA A 140 8.85 -10.05 13.44
C ALA A 140 8.32 -9.52 14.80
N PRO A 141 8.12 -8.20 15.02
CA PRO A 141 7.60 -7.70 16.28
C PRO A 141 6.18 -8.16 16.63
N LEU A 142 5.40 -8.59 15.65
CA LEU A 142 3.96 -8.85 15.81
C LEU A 142 3.63 -10.21 16.45
N ASN A 143 4.64 -11.04 16.78
CA ASN A 143 4.46 -12.37 17.40
C ASN A 143 3.35 -13.22 16.76
N ILE A 144 3.19 -13.13 15.43
CA ILE A 144 2.16 -13.85 14.69
C ILE A 144 2.68 -15.28 14.45
N THR A 145 2.22 -16.23 15.27
CA THR A 145 2.43 -17.69 15.09
C THR A 145 1.45 -18.28 14.10
#